data_AF-K9AEY6-F1
#
_entry.id   AF-K9AEY6-F1
#
_cell.length_a   1.000
_cell.length_b   1.000
_cell.length_c   1.000
_cell.angle_alpha   90.00
_cell.angle_beta   90.00
_cell.angle_gamma   90.00
#
_symmetry.space_group_name_H-M   'P 1'
#
loop_
_entity.id
_entity.type
_entity.pdbx_description
1 polymer ?
#
loop_
_entity_poly.entity_id
_entity_poly.type
_entity_poly.pdbx_seq_one_letter_code
_entity_poly.pdbx_strand_id
1 'polypeptide(L)'
;MNLLIISILTFILLGINIVISNEMPIGRIYIDYISIIILVFWFIIAVKRFKVPFLSNIYFSLTVLTTVCISIILEHGIFLTEIQEVTYKTGLPTRASMQVFLLFSGLFYGYSYLDKYIKKVSFFKFDPYSNFLIERSFIAIVFISFLILLGIFLIYGFPFSMSLHRQNYWASYAPSWGATIVNAIIQFNLGLGYLFYKNKSKFYLNLMLFSIFVLFCAGVRFTGIITTLFLFFTPLIVLNKDSVKLLNKKVIVGLGFIFTFVVVGIFLGFQSLDDISTSERFFTRVSLQPQMWWIIDINSSVFPRDIYTTLIHYFGFGADSKSVGPYFFMYQFAPTYIAESLFETGSTFTSIGIFNHVYFFGYFFGGLLNFIYGFVLAIFTWLFVSSIKSNNLIVVLLVFRLMYTMQIIIVSATNYQLFTFKYLLFLLIILFLIVLSMREKHHKV
;
A
#
# COMPACT_ATOMS: atom_id res chain seq x y z
N MET A 1 12.84 15.78 -23.25
CA MET A 1 12.91 14.35 -23.55
C MET A 1 11.54 13.70 -23.32
N ASN A 2 11.00 12.98 -24.30
CA ASN A 2 9.67 12.36 -24.17
C ASN A 2 9.75 11.21 -23.15
N LEU A 3 8.95 11.23 -22.08
CA LEU A 3 8.93 10.19 -21.02
C LEU A 3 8.78 8.77 -21.58
N LEU A 4 8.08 8.61 -22.71
CA LEU A 4 7.99 7.33 -23.41
C LEU A 4 9.37 6.79 -23.81
N ILE A 5 10.22 7.65 -24.39
CA ILE A 5 11.60 7.30 -24.76
C ILE A 5 12.40 6.92 -23.52
N ILE A 6 12.24 7.68 -22.43
CA ILE A 6 12.91 7.39 -21.15
C ILE A 6 12.45 6.04 -20.61
N SER A 7 11.15 5.74 -20.61
CA SER A 7 10.63 4.43 -20.20
C SER A 7 11.15 3.30 -21.06
N ILE A 8 11.23 3.46 -22.38
CA ILE A 8 11.77 2.43 -23.28
C ILE A 8 13.25 2.20 -22.95
N LEU A 9 14.03 3.27 -22.79
CA LEU A 9 15.43 3.16 -22.38
C LEU A 9 15.58 2.51 -21.01
N THR A 10 14.77 2.88 -20.02
CA THR A 10 14.77 2.26 -18.68
C THR A 10 14.44 0.77 -18.76
N PHE A 11 13.43 0.38 -19.54
CA PHE A 11 13.07 -1.03 -19.76
C PHE A 11 14.24 -1.81 -20.37
N ILE A 12 14.88 -1.28 -21.40
CA ILE A 12 16.04 -1.90 -22.06
C ILE A 12 17.22 -2.02 -21.09
N LEU A 13 17.57 -0.94 -20.38
CA LEU A 13 18.69 -0.92 -19.44
C LEU A 13 18.48 -1.89 -18.27
N LEU A 14 17.27 -1.94 -17.69
CA LEU A 14 16.95 -2.91 -16.64
C LEU A 14 16.98 -4.34 -17.19
N GLY A 15 16.51 -4.57 -18.42
CA GLY A 15 16.62 -5.87 -19.09
C GLY A 15 18.07 -6.33 -19.28
N ILE A 16 18.96 -5.43 -19.75
CA ILE A 16 20.39 -5.69 -19.88
C ILE A 16 21.01 -6.01 -18.51
N ASN A 17 20.67 -5.23 -17.48
CA ASN A 17 21.15 -5.49 -16.12
C ASN A 17 20.73 -6.86 -15.58
N ILE A 18 19.51 -7.33 -15.89
CA ILE A 18 19.07 -8.69 -15.51
C ILE A 18 19.99 -9.73 -16.16
N VAL A 19 20.31 -9.59 -17.45
CA VAL A 19 21.20 -10.52 -18.16
C VAL A 19 22.60 -10.49 -17.54
N ILE A 20 23.19 -9.30 -17.35
CA ILE A 20 24.53 -9.16 -16.75
C ILE A 20 24.57 -9.72 -15.31
N SER A 21 23.53 -9.48 -14.51
CA SER A 21 23.42 -9.97 -13.13
C SER A 21 23.40 -11.50 -13.05
N ASN A 22 22.83 -12.17 -14.07
CA ASN A 22 22.82 -13.62 -14.17
C ASN A 22 24.18 -14.18 -14.63
N GLU A 23 24.83 -13.53 -15.59
CA GLU A 23 26.12 -13.98 -16.18
C GLU A 23 27.34 -13.61 -15.32
N MET A 24 27.25 -12.60 -14.45
CA MET A 24 28.37 -12.12 -13.60
C MET A 24 28.06 -12.19 -12.09
N PRO A 25 28.07 -13.39 -11.48
CA PRO A 25 27.71 -13.57 -10.05
C PRO A 25 28.56 -12.75 -9.08
N ILE A 26 29.85 -12.55 -9.39
CA ILE A 26 30.79 -11.80 -8.53
C ILE A 26 30.49 -10.29 -8.56
N GLY A 27 30.10 -9.76 -9.73
CA GLY A 27 29.82 -8.33 -9.94
C GLY A 27 28.35 -7.94 -9.70
N ARG A 28 27.47 -8.92 -9.43
CA ARG A 28 26.02 -8.78 -9.27
C ARG A 28 25.60 -7.62 -8.37
N ILE A 29 26.27 -7.45 -7.23
CA ILE A 29 25.90 -6.43 -6.25
C ILE A 29 26.00 -5.02 -6.81
N TYR A 30 26.98 -4.75 -7.68
CA TYR A 30 27.12 -3.45 -8.35
C TYR A 30 25.99 -3.22 -9.35
N ILE A 31 25.58 -4.27 -10.07
CA ILE A 31 24.45 -4.23 -10.99
C ILE A 31 23.14 -3.97 -10.25
N ASP A 32 22.97 -4.54 -9.05
CA ASP A 32 21.82 -4.29 -8.19
C ASP A 32 21.72 -2.82 -7.77
N TYR A 33 22.83 -2.21 -7.34
CA TYR A 33 22.87 -0.77 -7.06
C TYR A 33 22.51 0.08 -8.29
N ILE A 34 23.09 -0.26 -9.45
CA ILE A 34 22.82 0.47 -10.71
C ILE A 34 21.34 0.37 -11.09
N SER A 35 20.73 -0.82 -10.96
CA SER A 35 19.31 -1.05 -11.27
C SER A 35 18.39 -0.22 -10.39
N ILE A 36 18.67 -0.14 -9.08
CA ILE A 36 17.93 0.73 -8.16
C ILE A 36 18.06 2.19 -8.57
N ILE A 37 19.29 2.65 -8.88
CA ILE A 37 19.52 4.04 -9.31
C ILE A 37 18.75 4.37 -10.59
N ILE A 38 18.75 3.47 -11.58
CA ILE A 38 17.99 3.62 -12.82
C ILE A 38 16.49 3.74 -12.53
N LEU A 39 15.94 2.86 -11.69
CA LEU A 39 14.52 2.91 -11.29
C LEU A 39 14.20 4.24 -10.59
N VAL A 40 14.98 4.64 -9.59
CA VAL A 40 14.76 5.87 -8.82
C VAL A 40 14.83 7.09 -9.73
N PHE A 41 15.79 7.13 -10.65
CA PHE A 41 15.92 8.21 -11.62
C PHE A 41 14.70 8.29 -12.54
N TRP A 42 14.25 7.16 -13.10
CA TRP A 42 13.03 7.10 -13.90
C TRP A 42 11.81 7.56 -13.08
N PHE A 43 11.70 7.11 -11.84
CA PHE A 43 10.59 7.43 -10.95
C PHE A 43 10.53 8.93 -10.64
N ILE A 44 11.65 9.58 -10.36
CA ILE A 44 11.73 11.03 -10.13
C ILE A 44 11.21 11.81 -11.35
N ILE A 45 11.58 11.39 -12.57
CA ILE A 45 11.11 12.03 -13.81
C ILE A 45 9.60 11.78 -14.00
N ALA A 46 9.15 10.55 -13.77
CA ALA A 46 7.76 10.16 -13.90
C ALA A 46 6.86 10.95 -12.93
N VAL A 47 7.25 11.09 -11.66
CA VAL A 47 6.50 11.86 -10.65
C VAL A 47 6.39 13.34 -11.01
N LYS A 48 7.44 13.94 -11.58
CA LYS A 48 7.38 15.33 -12.05
C LYS A 48 6.32 15.54 -13.13
N ARG A 49 6.12 14.55 -14.00
CA ARG A 49 5.15 14.58 -15.10
C ARG A 49 3.74 14.14 -14.68
N PHE A 50 3.66 13.15 -13.80
CA PHE A 50 2.41 12.51 -13.36
C PHE A 50 2.19 12.70 -11.86
N LYS A 51 2.17 13.96 -11.42
CA LYS A 51 2.03 14.33 -10.00
C LYS A 51 0.79 13.76 -9.35
N VAL A 52 -0.36 13.87 -10.03
CA VAL A 52 -1.67 13.47 -9.46
C VAL A 52 -1.73 11.98 -9.11
N PRO A 53 -1.48 11.04 -10.04
CA PRO A 53 -1.55 9.61 -9.69
C PRO A 53 -0.51 9.21 -8.65
N PHE A 54 0.67 9.83 -8.64
CA PHE A 54 1.65 9.62 -7.57
C PHE A 54 1.12 10.07 -6.21
N LEU A 55 0.63 11.31 -6.11
CA LEU A 55 0.18 11.91 -4.87
C LEU A 55 -1.03 11.19 -4.27
N SER A 56 -1.97 10.75 -5.11
CA SER A 56 -3.12 9.94 -4.70
C SER A 56 -2.73 8.55 -4.17
N ASN A 57 -1.57 8.04 -4.59
CA ASN A 57 -1.04 6.73 -4.18
C ASN A 57 0.27 6.87 -3.39
N ILE A 58 0.51 7.98 -2.68
CA ILE A 58 1.83 8.28 -2.10
C ILE A 58 2.28 7.20 -1.12
N TYR A 59 1.39 6.75 -0.24
CA TYR A 59 1.70 5.70 0.73
C TYR A 59 2.10 4.39 0.04
N PHE A 60 1.26 3.90 -0.88
CA PHE A 60 1.55 2.73 -1.70
C PHE A 60 2.86 2.86 -2.46
N SER A 61 3.09 4.03 -3.08
CA SER A 61 4.27 4.29 -3.89
C SER A 61 5.55 4.23 -3.05
N LEU A 62 5.53 4.86 -1.88
CA LEU A 62 6.64 4.84 -0.94
C LEU A 62 6.88 3.41 -0.41
N THR A 63 5.84 2.68 -0.02
CA THR A 63 5.97 1.29 0.44
C THR A 63 6.66 0.40 -0.59
N VAL A 64 6.22 0.44 -1.86
CA VAL A 64 6.81 -0.41 -2.91
C VAL A 64 8.26 0.00 -3.21
N LEU A 65 8.53 1.30 -3.34
CA LEU A 65 9.89 1.78 -3.63
C LEU A 65 10.88 1.55 -2.49
N THR A 66 10.47 1.77 -1.24
CA THR A 66 11.34 1.47 -0.10
C THR A 66 11.63 -0.01 -0.02
N THR A 67 10.68 -0.89 -0.36
CA THR A 67 10.91 -2.34 -0.43
C THR A 67 12.02 -2.68 -1.43
N VAL A 68 12.02 -2.08 -2.63
CA VAL A 68 13.11 -2.24 -3.61
C VAL A 68 14.43 -1.75 -3.05
N CYS A 69 14.48 -0.55 -2.49
CA CYS A 69 15.73 -0.01 -1.93
C CYS A 69 16.28 -0.85 -0.78
N ILE A 70 15.42 -1.37 0.09
CA ILE A 70 15.80 -2.21 1.23
C ILE A 70 16.26 -3.60 0.76
N SER A 71 15.76 -4.09 -0.39
CA SER A 71 16.15 -5.42 -0.89
C SER A 71 17.66 -5.57 -1.11
N ILE A 72 18.41 -4.47 -1.31
CA ILE A 72 19.87 -4.50 -1.42
C ILE A 72 20.54 -5.01 -0.14
N ILE A 73 19.91 -4.81 1.02
CA ILE A 73 20.45 -5.24 2.30
C ILE A 73 20.42 -6.78 2.39
N LEU A 74 19.44 -7.44 1.75
CA LEU A 74 19.36 -8.90 1.67
C LEU A 74 20.52 -9.51 0.86
N GLU A 75 21.05 -8.79 -0.12
CA GLU A 75 22.20 -9.25 -0.92
C GLU A 75 23.53 -9.25 -0.10
N HIS A 76 23.53 -8.69 1.12
CA HIS A 76 24.70 -8.64 2.01
C HIS A 76 24.74 -9.74 3.07
N GLY A 77 23.72 -10.59 3.18
CA GLY A 77 23.70 -11.71 4.13
C GLY A 77 23.19 -11.35 5.52
N ILE A 78 21.87 -11.18 5.62
CA ILE A 78 21.12 -10.99 6.86
C ILE A 78 20.30 -12.24 7.18
N PHE A 79 20.17 -12.54 8.47
CA PHE A 79 19.25 -13.56 8.98
C PHE A 79 17.81 -13.05 8.99
N LEU A 80 16.92 -13.78 8.32
CA LEU A 80 15.50 -13.49 8.20
C LEU A 80 14.75 -14.20 9.32
N THR A 81 14.27 -13.46 10.32
CA THR A 81 13.68 -14.07 11.53
C THR A 81 12.39 -14.84 11.28
N GLU A 82 11.60 -14.45 10.28
CA GLU A 82 10.30 -15.06 9.99
C GLU A 82 10.42 -16.34 9.13
N ILE A 83 11.45 -16.45 8.28
CA ILE A 83 11.74 -17.64 7.45
C ILE A 83 12.82 -18.54 8.08
N GLN A 84 13.63 -17.99 8.99
CA GLN A 84 14.78 -18.63 9.63
C GLN A 84 15.92 -19.03 8.69
N GLU A 85 16.18 -18.19 7.68
CA GLU A 85 17.28 -18.39 6.72
C GLU A 85 18.22 -17.17 6.66
N VAL A 86 19.50 -17.44 6.41
CA VAL A 86 20.48 -16.39 6.09
C VAL A 86 20.43 -16.12 4.60
N THR A 87 20.23 -14.84 4.26
CA THR A 87 20.18 -14.42 2.86
C THR A 87 21.53 -14.54 2.16
N TYR A 88 21.47 -14.68 0.84
CA TYR A 88 22.64 -14.70 -0.03
C TYR A 88 22.32 -14.00 -1.35
N LYS A 89 23.35 -13.81 -2.17
CA LYS A 89 23.26 -13.00 -3.38
C LYS A 89 22.41 -13.67 -4.46
N THR A 90 21.27 -13.07 -4.80
CA THR A 90 20.34 -13.61 -5.79
C THR A 90 20.22 -12.72 -7.01
N GLY A 91 20.39 -11.40 -6.86
CA GLY A 91 20.09 -10.41 -7.89
C GLY A 91 18.64 -9.93 -7.82
N LEU A 92 18.02 -10.10 -6.66
CA LEU A 92 16.67 -9.67 -6.36
C LEU A 92 16.45 -8.18 -6.67
N PRO A 93 17.34 -7.24 -6.24
CA PRO A 93 17.08 -5.82 -6.46
C PRO A 93 16.96 -5.44 -7.94
N THR A 94 17.77 -6.07 -8.80
CA THR A 94 17.68 -5.88 -10.25
C THR A 94 16.35 -6.36 -10.81
N ARG A 95 15.91 -7.58 -10.45
CA ARG A 95 14.63 -8.13 -10.91
C ARG A 95 13.44 -7.36 -10.33
N ALA A 96 13.48 -7.03 -9.04
CA ALA A 96 12.48 -6.22 -8.37
C ALA A 96 12.34 -4.84 -9.02
N SER A 97 13.46 -4.21 -9.40
CA SER A 97 13.44 -2.92 -10.10
C SER A 97 12.68 -2.98 -11.41
N MET A 98 12.85 -4.06 -12.19
CA MET A 98 12.09 -4.29 -13.42
C MET A 98 10.59 -4.51 -13.16
N GLN A 99 10.24 -5.37 -12.20
CA GLN A 99 8.84 -5.66 -11.87
C GLN A 99 8.10 -4.42 -11.37
N VAL A 100 8.75 -3.63 -10.52
CA VAL A 100 8.21 -2.37 -9.99
C VAL A 100 8.13 -1.29 -11.07
N PHE A 101 9.12 -1.21 -11.96
CA PHE A 101 9.06 -0.33 -13.13
C PHE A 101 7.84 -0.62 -14.00
N LEU A 102 7.53 -1.90 -14.27
CA LEU A 102 6.36 -2.30 -15.06
C LEU A 102 5.05 -1.93 -14.37
N LEU A 103 4.93 -2.20 -13.07
CA LEU A 103 3.78 -1.80 -12.25
C LEU A 103 3.51 -0.29 -12.32
N PHE A 104 4.52 0.54 -12.05
CA PHE A 104 4.34 2.00 -12.09
C PHE A 104 4.17 2.55 -13.51
N SER A 105 4.75 1.90 -14.52
CA SER A 105 4.50 2.26 -15.91
C SER A 105 3.03 2.05 -16.26
N GLY A 106 2.45 0.91 -15.88
CA GLY A 106 1.01 0.65 -16.02
C GLY A 106 0.16 1.71 -15.32
N LEU A 107 0.52 2.06 -14.07
CA LEU A 107 -0.19 3.09 -13.30
C LEU A 107 -0.15 4.46 -13.99
N PHE A 108 1.03 4.94 -14.36
CA PHE A 108 1.21 6.29 -14.88
C PHE A 108 0.70 6.45 -16.31
N TYR A 109 1.01 5.51 -17.20
CA TYR A 109 0.50 5.56 -18.57
C TYR A 109 -1.00 5.29 -18.63
N GLY A 110 -1.50 4.34 -17.83
CA GLY A 110 -2.93 4.07 -17.69
C GLY A 110 -3.69 5.31 -17.22
N TYR A 111 -3.21 5.97 -16.16
CA TYR A 111 -3.85 7.19 -15.66
C TYR A 111 -3.83 8.30 -16.71
N SER A 112 -2.68 8.51 -17.37
CA SER A 112 -2.56 9.54 -18.42
C SER A 112 -3.51 9.28 -19.59
N TYR A 113 -3.74 8.02 -19.95
CA TYR A 113 -4.68 7.64 -21.00
C TYR A 113 -6.12 7.96 -20.57
N LEU A 114 -6.52 7.52 -19.37
CA LEU A 114 -7.86 7.76 -18.83
C LEU A 114 -8.17 9.25 -18.66
N ASP A 115 -7.22 10.02 -18.11
CA ASP A 115 -7.37 11.47 -17.91
C ASP A 115 -7.43 12.23 -19.25
N LYS A 116 -6.74 11.77 -20.29
CA LYS A 116 -6.78 12.40 -21.61
C LYS A 116 -8.08 12.10 -22.36
N TYR A 117 -8.52 10.84 -22.39
CA TYR A 117 -9.59 10.39 -23.28
C TYR A 117 -10.96 10.23 -22.62
N ILE A 118 -11.02 9.88 -21.33
CA ILE A 118 -12.29 9.56 -20.65
C ILE A 118 -12.82 10.72 -19.80
N LYS A 119 -11.96 11.67 -19.40
CA LYS A 119 -12.09 13.04 -18.83
C LYS A 119 -13.41 13.57 -18.22
N LYS A 120 -14.59 13.10 -18.63
CA LYS A 120 -15.93 13.61 -18.36
C LYS A 120 -16.80 12.72 -17.46
N VAL A 121 -16.25 11.87 -16.59
CA VAL A 121 -17.07 11.26 -15.53
C VAL A 121 -17.37 12.31 -14.47
N SER A 122 -18.64 12.70 -14.41
CA SER A 122 -19.20 13.57 -13.38
C SER A 122 -20.06 12.70 -12.49
N PHE A 123 -19.71 12.60 -11.20
CA PHE A 123 -20.56 11.89 -10.26
C PHE A 123 -21.83 12.69 -9.96
N PHE A 124 -22.89 11.98 -9.58
CA PHE A 124 -24.16 12.59 -9.17
C PHE A 124 -23.94 13.50 -7.95
N LYS A 125 -24.76 14.54 -7.85
CA LYS A 125 -24.70 15.52 -6.76
C LYS A 125 -25.97 15.41 -5.93
N PHE A 126 -25.81 15.18 -4.63
CA PHE A 126 -26.91 15.36 -3.70
C PHE A 126 -27.32 16.84 -3.65
N ASP A 127 -28.58 17.09 -3.30
CA ASP A 127 -29.05 18.44 -3.00
C ASP A 127 -28.31 19.03 -1.77
N PRO A 128 -28.33 20.36 -1.56
CA PRO A 128 -27.59 20.99 -0.48
C PRO A 128 -27.97 20.49 0.92
N TYR A 129 -29.25 20.16 1.15
CA TYR A 129 -29.74 19.70 2.44
C TYR A 129 -29.27 18.26 2.73
N SER A 130 -29.40 17.36 1.76
CA SER A 130 -28.88 16.00 1.87
C SER A 130 -27.36 15.98 2.07
N ASN A 131 -26.62 16.83 1.35
CA ASN A 131 -25.18 16.97 1.58
C ASN A 131 -24.86 17.42 3.00
N PHE A 132 -25.58 18.40 3.54
CA PHE A 132 -25.40 18.85 4.92
C PHE A 132 -25.63 17.71 5.92
N LEU A 133 -26.72 16.95 5.77
CA LEU A 133 -27.03 15.80 6.63
C LEU A 133 -25.94 14.72 6.56
N ILE A 134 -25.46 14.41 5.36
CA ILE A 134 -24.37 13.44 5.14
C ILE A 134 -23.10 13.86 5.87
N GLU A 135 -22.69 15.13 5.73
CA GLU A 135 -21.49 15.66 6.39
C GLU A 135 -21.62 15.60 7.92
N ARG A 136 -22.78 15.96 8.47
CA ARG A 136 -23.05 15.90 9.91
C ARG A 136 -23.10 14.47 10.44
N SER A 137 -23.73 13.57 9.70
CA SER A 137 -23.79 12.14 10.05
C SER A 137 -22.39 11.52 10.06
N PHE A 138 -21.56 11.86 9.08
CA PHE A 138 -20.16 11.42 9.03
C PHE A 138 -19.37 11.88 10.27
N ILE A 139 -19.48 13.16 10.65
CA ILE A 139 -18.82 13.69 11.85
C ILE A 139 -19.31 12.97 13.11
N ALA A 140 -20.61 12.71 13.21
CA ALA A 140 -21.19 11.97 14.34
C ALA A 140 -20.62 10.54 14.43
N ILE A 141 -20.52 9.83 13.29
CA ILE A 141 -19.91 8.49 13.23
C ILE A 141 -18.46 8.50 13.70
N VAL A 142 -17.67 9.50 13.27
CA VAL A 142 -16.28 9.67 13.72
C VAL A 142 -16.21 9.88 15.24
N PHE A 143 -17.07 10.74 15.78
CA PHE A 143 -17.09 11.03 17.22
C PHE A 143 -17.51 9.81 18.05
N ILE A 144 -18.57 9.11 17.62
CA ILE A 144 -19.04 7.87 18.24
C ILE A 144 -17.92 6.81 18.23
N SER A 145 -17.19 6.69 17.12
CA SER A 145 -16.05 5.77 17.01
C SER A 145 -14.96 6.06 18.04
N PHE A 146 -14.67 7.34 18.30
CA PHE A 146 -13.73 7.71 19.35
C PHE A 146 -14.24 7.37 20.75
N LEU A 147 -15.49 7.68 21.06
CA LEU A 147 -16.09 7.36 22.35
C LEU A 147 -16.08 5.85 22.62
N ILE A 148 -16.41 5.05 21.61
CA ILE A 148 -16.37 3.58 21.71
C ILE A 148 -14.95 3.10 22.03
N LEU A 149 -13.94 3.58 21.30
CA LEU A 149 -12.56 3.16 21.55
C LEU A 149 -12.04 3.63 22.92
N LEU A 150 -12.36 4.85 23.34
CA LEU A 150 -12.02 5.31 24.69
C LEU A 150 -12.70 4.46 25.75
N GLY A 151 -13.96 4.08 25.56
CA GLY A 151 -14.67 3.14 26.43
C GLY A 151 -13.96 1.78 26.50
N ILE A 152 -13.51 1.24 25.37
CA ILE A 152 -12.70 0.01 25.35
C ILE A 152 -11.41 0.19 26.16
N PHE A 153 -10.68 1.30 25.97
CA PHE A 153 -9.44 1.52 26.72
C PHE A 153 -9.64 1.73 28.21
N LEU A 154 -10.78 2.29 28.63
CA LEU A 154 -11.12 2.42 30.05
C LEU A 154 -11.42 1.06 30.69
N ILE A 155 -12.05 0.13 29.96
CA ILE A 155 -12.43 -1.19 30.47
C ILE A 155 -11.26 -2.20 30.38
N TYR A 156 -10.59 -2.24 29.23
CA TYR A 156 -9.59 -3.26 28.89
C TYR A 156 -8.15 -2.74 28.96
N GLY A 157 -7.92 -1.50 29.37
CA GLY A 157 -6.59 -0.88 29.41
C GLY A 157 -5.98 -0.69 28.01
N PHE A 158 -4.68 -0.38 27.97
CA PHE A 158 -3.96 -0.12 26.72
C PHE A 158 -3.00 -1.26 26.36
N PRO A 159 -2.75 -1.54 25.06
CA PRO A 159 -1.76 -2.53 24.65
C PRO A 159 -0.36 -2.25 25.21
N PHE A 160 0.05 -0.97 25.24
CA PHE A 160 1.38 -0.58 25.70
C PHE A 160 1.54 -0.74 27.22
N SER A 161 0.49 -0.51 28.02
CA SER A 161 0.55 -0.73 29.47
C SER A 161 0.66 -2.21 29.83
N MET A 162 0.20 -3.09 28.93
CA MET A 162 0.23 -4.54 29.10
C MET A 162 1.47 -5.19 28.46
N SER A 163 2.34 -4.43 27.81
CA SER A 163 3.47 -4.95 27.02
C SER A 163 3.06 -6.02 25.98
N LEU A 164 1.81 -5.96 25.50
CA LEU A 164 1.27 -6.93 24.55
C LEU A 164 1.46 -6.43 23.11
N HIS A 165 1.74 -7.38 22.20
CA HIS A 165 1.66 -7.08 20.79
C HIS A 165 0.21 -6.71 20.42
N ARG A 166 0.01 -5.64 19.64
CA ARG A 166 -1.34 -5.11 19.33
C ARG A 166 -2.28 -6.18 18.77
N GLN A 167 -1.77 -7.09 17.95
CA GLN A 167 -2.58 -8.16 17.35
C GLN A 167 -3.07 -9.12 18.43
N ASN A 168 -2.22 -9.46 19.40
CA ASN A 168 -2.57 -10.31 20.52
C ASN A 168 -3.56 -9.61 21.46
N TYR A 169 -3.38 -8.30 21.70
CA TYR A 169 -4.33 -7.50 22.47
C TYR A 169 -5.74 -7.55 21.84
N TRP A 170 -5.85 -7.29 20.54
CA TRP A 170 -7.15 -7.29 19.85
C TRP A 170 -7.71 -8.70 19.57
N ALA A 171 -6.87 -9.73 19.55
CA ALA A 171 -7.30 -11.12 19.35
C ALA A 171 -7.76 -11.77 20.66
N SER A 172 -7.10 -11.47 21.78
CA SER A 172 -7.25 -12.26 23.02
C SER A 172 -7.74 -11.46 24.23
N TYR A 173 -7.62 -10.13 24.24
CA TYR A 173 -7.93 -9.31 25.43
C TYR A 173 -9.10 -8.36 25.22
N ALA A 174 -9.03 -7.51 24.19
CA ALA A 174 -10.09 -6.57 23.84
C ALA A 174 -10.99 -7.13 22.73
N PRO A 175 -12.22 -6.60 22.56
CA PRO A 175 -13.10 -7.05 21.50
C PRO A 175 -12.47 -6.87 20.11
N SER A 176 -12.37 -7.96 19.35
CA SER A 176 -11.68 -7.98 18.04
C SER A 176 -12.29 -7.03 17.01
N TRP A 177 -13.58 -6.73 17.11
CA TRP A 177 -14.24 -5.72 16.28
C TRP A 177 -13.71 -4.29 16.56
N GLY A 178 -13.14 -4.03 17.74
CA GLY A 178 -12.49 -2.75 18.06
C GLY A 178 -11.32 -2.46 17.12
N ALA A 179 -10.55 -3.48 16.71
CA ALA A 179 -9.50 -3.33 15.70
C ALA A 179 -10.05 -2.87 14.34
N THR A 180 -11.30 -3.24 14.02
CA THR A 180 -11.98 -2.76 12.80
C THR A 180 -12.27 -1.26 12.88
N ILE A 181 -12.66 -0.75 14.05
CA ILE A 181 -12.87 0.68 14.28
C ILE A 181 -11.55 1.45 14.21
N VAL A 182 -10.48 0.92 14.79
CA VAL A 182 -9.11 1.48 14.68
C VAL A 182 -8.72 1.65 13.22
N ASN A 183 -8.94 0.61 12.39
CA ASN A 183 -8.68 0.68 10.95
C ASN A 183 -9.61 1.66 10.21
N ALA A 184 -10.88 1.75 10.63
CA ALA A 184 -11.84 2.70 10.07
C ALA A 184 -11.43 4.16 10.35
N ILE A 185 -10.94 4.47 11.55
CA ILE A 185 -10.47 5.82 11.93
C ILE A 185 -9.34 6.29 11.02
N ILE A 186 -8.37 5.42 10.70
CA ILE A 186 -7.30 5.75 9.74
C ILE A 186 -7.92 6.22 8.41
N GLN A 187 -8.95 5.53 7.93
CA GLN A 187 -9.62 5.85 6.66
C GLN A 187 -10.54 7.07 6.75
N PHE A 188 -11.21 7.31 7.88
CA PHE A 188 -12.04 8.49 8.13
C PHE A 188 -11.26 9.79 8.02
N ASN A 189 -9.94 9.76 8.25
CA ASN A 189 -9.11 10.95 8.10
C ASN A 189 -9.09 11.49 6.66
N LEU A 190 -9.35 10.66 5.65
CA LEU A 190 -9.60 11.15 4.29
C LEU A 190 -10.85 12.03 4.22
N GLY A 191 -11.96 11.59 4.82
CA GLY A 191 -13.21 12.35 4.86
C GLY A 191 -13.07 13.65 5.63
N LEU A 192 -12.37 13.62 6.78
CA LEU A 192 -12.03 14.82 7.54
C LEU A 192 -11.16 15.79 6.72
N GLY A 193 -10.17 15.27 5.98
CA GLY A 193 -9.32 16.06 5.09
C GLY A 193 -10.09 16.72 3.94
N TYR A 194 -11.06 16.00 3.39
CA TYR A 194 -11.96 16.52 2.36
C TYR A 194 -12.86 17.64 2.91
N LEU A 195 -13.46 17.46 4.10
CA LEU A 195 -14.27 18.50 4.76
C LEU A 195 -13.43 19.71 5.19
N PHE A 196 -12.20 19.47 5.64
CA PHE A 196 -11.23 20.53 5.92
C PHE A 196 -10.93 21.35 4.67
N TYR A 197 -10.74 20.70 3.51
CA TYR A 197 -10.54 21.41 2.26
C TYR A 197 -11.72 22.32 1.91
N LYS A 198 -12.96 21.81 2.04
CA LYS A 198 -14.19 22.52 1.68
C LYS A 198 -14.48 23.70 2.61
N ASN A 199 -14.39 23.47 3.92
CA ASN A 199 -14.85 24.42 4.93
C ASN A 199 -13.73 25.27 5.55
N LYS A 200 -12.45 24.89 5.35
CA LYS A 200 -11.25 25.53 5.94
C LYS A 200 -11.27 25.68 7.47
N SER A 201 -12.12 24.92 8.16
CA SER A 201 -12.28 25.02 9.61
C SER A 201 -11.21 24.22 10.37
N LYS A 202 -10.63 24.83 11.39
CA LYS A 202 -9.68 24.18 12.32
C LYS A 202 -10.31 23.01 13.09
N PHE A 203 -11.64 22.95 13.18
CA PHE A 203 -12.37 21.85 13.81
C PHE A 203 -11.95 20.48 13.26
N TYR A 204 -11.85 20.33 11.93
CA TYR A 204 -11.47 19.07 11.29
C TYR A 204 -10.01 18.69 11.55
N LEU A 205 -9.13 19.69 11.69
CA LEU A 205 -7.73 19.47 12.05
C LEU A 205 -7.62 18.95 13.49
N ASN A 206 -8.42 19.48 14.41
CA ASN A 206 -8.47 18.98 15.80
C ASN A 206 -8.98 17.53 15.86
N LEU A 207 -9.99 17.16 15.05
CA LEU A 207 -10.46 15.77 14.96
C LEU A 207 -9.38 14.82 14.40
N MET A 208 -8.55 15.29 13.46
CA MET A 208 -7.40 14.51 12.96
C MET A 208 -6.35 14.32 14.06
N LEU A 209 -6.00 15.36 14.81
CA LEU A 209 -5.06 15.23 15.95
C LEU A 209 -5.60 14.27 17.01
N PHE A 210 -6.89 14.34 17.31
CA PHE A 210 -7.53 13.40 18.23
C PHE A 210 -7.55 11.97 17.68
N SER A 211 -7.73 11.79 16.36
CA SER A 211 -7.57 10.47 15.72
C SER A 211 -6.18 9.91 15.98
N ILE A 212 -5.12 10.71 15.82
CA ILE A 212 -3.73 10.27 16.08
C ILE A 212 -3.56 9.84 17.53
N PHE A 213 -4.11 10.60 18.47
CA PHE A 213 -4.09 10.25 19.90
C PHE A 213 -4.76 8.90 20.16
N VAL A 214 -5.98 8.71 19.66
CA VAL A 214 -6.72 7.43 19.82
C VAL A 214 -5.99 6.26 19.17
N LEU A 215 -5.38 6.45 17.99
CA LEU A 215 -4.57 5.43 17.32
C LEU A 215 -3.31 5.09 18.13
N PHE A 216 -2.67 6.08 18.74
CA PHE A 216 -1.54 5.85 19.64
C PHE A 216 -1.95 5.01 20.85
N CYS A 217 -3.07 5.34 21.51
CA CYS A 217 -3.65 4.53 22.59
C CYS A 217 -3.98 3.10 22.16
N ALA A 218 -4.44 2.91 20.90
CA ALA A 218 -4.72 1.61 20.31
C ALA A 218 -3.45 0.77 19.99
N GLY A 219 -2.25 1.27 20.28
CA GLY A 219 -0.99 0.60 19.95
C GLY A 219 -0.70 0.56 18.45
N VAL A 220 -1.25 1.49 17.67
CA VAL A 220 -0.97 1.58 16.23
C VAL A 220 0.46 2.06 16.02
N ARG A 221 1.23 1.27 15.27
CA ARG A 221 2.61 1.60 14.90
C ARG A 221 2.67 2.89 14.09
N PHE A 222 3.87 3.47 14.04
CA PHE A 222 4.15 4.71 13.33
C PHE A 222 3.64 4.73 11.87
N THR A 223 3.67 3.60 11.17
CA THR A 223 3.12 3.47 9.81
C THR A 223 1.64 3.85 9.72
N GLY A 224 0.83 3.50 10.72
CA GLY A 224 -0.59 3.90 10.76
C GLY A 224 -0.77 5.40 11.00
N ILE A 225 0.09 6.01 11.83
CA ILE A 225 0.09 7.47 12.08
C ILE A 225 0.48 8.23 10.80
N ILE A 226 1.53 7.79 10.10
CA ILE A 226 1.91 8.35 8.79
C ILE A 226 0.74 8.23 7.80
N THR A 227 0.10 7.06 7.75
CA THR A 227 -1.01 6.81 6.83
C THR A 227 -2.16 7.77 7.10
N THR A 228 -2.51 7.98 8.37
CA THR A 228 -3.53 8.95 8.80
C THR A 228 -3.23 10.37 8.30
N LEU A 229 -1.98 10.83 8.47
CA LEU A 229 -1.55 12.15 7.97
C LEU A 229 -1.66 12.24 6.45
N PHE A 230 -1.17 11.24 5.71
CA PHE A 230 -1.26 11.24 4.26
C PHE A 230 -2.71 11.26 3.77
N LEU A 231 -3.59 10.46 4.37
CA LEU A 231 -5.00 10.41 4.00
C LEU A 231 -5.70 11.75 4.25
N PHE A 232 -5.43 12.41 5.37
CA PHE A 232 -5.97 13.74 5.65
C PHE A 232 -5.52 14.80 4.62
N PHE A 233 -4.25 14.79 4.24
CA PHE A 233 -3.72 15.77 3.28
C PHE A 233 -3.99 15.40 1.80
N THR A 234 -4.37 14.16 1.50
CA THR A 234 -4.58 13.69 0.12
C THR A 234 -5.56 14.58 -0.68
N PRO A 235 -6.76 14.93 -0.18
CA PRO A 235 -7.71 15.76 -0.94
C PRO A 235 -7.16 17.16 -1.24
N LEU A 236 -6.45 17.78 -0.29
CA LEU A 236 -5.78 19.08 -0.48
C LEU A 236 -4.74 19.00 -1.60
N ILE A 237 -3.94 17.94 -1.58
CA ILE A 237 -2.85 17.73 -2.53
C ILE A 237 -3.39 17.47 -3.94
N VAL A 238 -4.46 16.67 -4.08
CA VAL A 238 -5.08 16.35 -5.37
C VAL A 238 -5.75 17.58 -5.99
N LEU A 239 -6.48 18.36 -5.19
CA LEU A 239 -7.21 19.53 -5.69
C LEU A 239 -6.29 20.73 -5.96
N ASN A 240 -5.16 20.84 -5.25
CA ASN A 240 -4.18 21.92 -5.42
C ASN A 240 -2.89 21.44 -6.10
N LYS A 241 -2.98 20.47 -7.02
CA LYS A 241 -1.83 19.81 -7.68
C LYS A 241 -0.75 20.78 -8.22
N ASP A 242 -1.13 21.99 -8.63
CA ASP A 242 -0.25 22.97 -9.24
C ASP A 242 0.50 23.82 -8.20
N SER A 243 -0.01 23.94 -6.97
CA SER A 243 0.65 24.66 -5.88
C SER A 243 1.62 23.78 -5.07
N VAL A 244 1.49 22.44 -5.16
CA VAL A 244 2.38 21.51 -4.46
C VAL A 244 3.72 21.41 -5.19
N LYS A 245 4.69 22.20 -4.74
CA LYS A 245 6.11 22.02 -5.07
C LYS A 245 6.68 20.86 -4.26
N LEU A 246 6.48 19.63 -4.74
CA LEU A 246 6.97 18.38 -4.14
C LEU A 246 8.48 18.37 -3.82
N LEU A 247 9.27 19.18 -4.53
CA LEU A 247 10.72 19.31 -4.35
C LEU A 247 11.12 20.66 -3.73
N ASN A 248 10.23 21.31 -2.98
CA ASN A 248 10.62 22.49 -2.21
C ASN A 248 11.57 22.06 -1.10
N LYS A 249 12.72 22.74 -0.97
CA LYS A 249 13.74 22.50 0.08
C LYS A 249 13.09 22.40 1.47
N LYS A 250 12.08 23.21 1.76
CA LYS A 250 11.34 23.19 3.04
C LYS A 250 10.54 21.88 3.25
N VAL A 251 9.94 21.34 2.20
CA VAL A 251 9.17 20.08 2.25
C VAL A 251 10.12 18.89 2.35
N ILE A 252 11.24 18.91 1.64
CA ILE A 252 12.28 17.88 1.71
C ILE A 252 12.89 17.83 3.11
N VAL A 253 13.22 19.00 3.69
CA VAL A 253 13.74 19.09 5.07
C VAL A 253 12.69 18.64 6.09
N GLY A 254 11.42 19.01 5.91
CA GLY A 254 10.32 18.55 6.77
C GLY A 254 10.09 17.04 6.71
N LEU A 255 10.09 16.46 5.51
CA LEU A 255 10.00 15.01 5.30
C LEU A 255 11.24 14.30 5.85
N GLY A 256 12.43 14.88 5.67
CA GLY A 256 13.68 14.40 6.25
C GLY A 256 13.64 14.40 7.77
N PHE A 257 13.10 15.44 8.40
CA PHE A 257 12.93 15.51 9.85
C PHE A 257 11.93 14.48 10.36
N ILE A 258 10.78 14.32 9.68
CA ILE A 258 9.81 13.26 9.99
C ILE A 258 10.47 11.90 9.84
N PHE A 259 11.21 11.66 8.76
CA PHE A 259 11.95 10.43 8.50
C PHE A 259 12.96 10.12 9.61
N THR A 260 13.79 11.10 9.99
CA THR A 260 14.71 10.97 11.13
C THR A 260 13.96 10.67 12.42
N PHE A 261 12.83 11.33 12.68
CA PHE A 261 12.00 11.05 13.85
C PHE A 261 11.41 9.63 13.82
N VAL A 262 11.07 9.10 12.63
CA VAL A 262 10.65 7.68 12.47
C VAL A 262 11.79 6.75 12.82
N VAL A 263 12.97 6.99 12.24
CA VAL A 263 14.15 6.15 12.43
C VAL A 263 14.56 6.15 13.89
N VAL A 264 14.57 7.33 14.53
CA VAL A 264 14.84 7.50 15.96
C VAL A 264 13.74 6.86 16.81
N GLY A 265 12.46 6.97 16.45
CA GLY A 265 11.36 6.33 17.17
C GLY A 265 11.41 4.80 17.10
N ILE A 266 11.82 4.25 15.95
CA ILE A 266 12.14 2.82 15.82
C ILE A 266 13.36 2.49 16.70
N PHE A 267 14.40 3.30 16.65
CA PHE A 267 15.63 3.10 17.42
C PHE A 267 15.40 3.08 18.94
N LEU A 268 14.61 4.03 19.46
CA LEU A 268 14.27 4.16 20.88
C LEU A 268 13.32 3.05 21.36
N GLY A 269 12.41 2.56 20.50
CA GLY A 269 11.48 1.49 20.84
C GLY A 269 12.11 0.12 21.08
N PHE A 270 13.41 -0.06 20.75
CA PHE A 270 14.11 -1.35 20.84
C PHE A 270 15.40 -1.30 21.68
N GLN A 271 15.67 -0.19 22.35
CA GLN A 271 16.81 -0.05 23.27
C GLN A 271 16.62 -0.83 24.59
N SER A 272 15.42 -1.38 24.84
CA SER A 272 15.02 -1.95 26.13
C SER A 272 15.06 -3.48 26.23
N LEU A 273 15.68 -4.18 25.28
CA LEU A 273 15.79 -5.65 25.27
C LEU A 273 17.25 -6.03 24.91
N ASP A 274 17.91 -6.94 25.62
CA ASP A 274 19.12 -7.78 25.37
C ASP A 274 20.34 -7.38 24.46
N ASP A 275 21.46 -8.10 24.68
CA ASP A 275 22.87 -8.00 24.18
C ASP A 275 23.15 -8.02 22.66
N ILE A 276 22.15 -7.84 21.78
CA ILE A 276 22.37 -7.80 20.32
C ILE A 276 22.68 -6.36 19.88
N SER A 277 23.63 -6.19 18.97
CA SER A 277 23.97 -4.87 18.44
C SER A 277 22.74 -4.15 17.85
N THR A 278 22.54 -2.89 18.21
CA THR A 278 21.36 -2.11 17.80
C THR A 278 21.23 -2.01 16.27
N SER A 279 22.35 -2.05 15.54
CA SER A 279 22.41 -2.12 14.08
C SER A 279 21.80 -3.40 13.50
N GLU A 280 22.15 -4.57 14.04
CA GLU A 280 21.65 -5.85 13.53
C GLU A 280 20.13 -5.95 13.70
N ARG A 281 19.59 -5.44 14.80
CA ARG A 281 18.13 -5.38 15.02
C ARG A 281 17.43 -4.48 14.02
N PHE A 282 18.01 -3.30 13.77
CA PHE A 282 17.47 -2.38 12.78
C PHE A 282 17.43 -3.05 11.40
N PHE A 283 18.55 -3.63 10.96
CA PHE A 283 18.62 -4.30 9.67
C PHE A 283 17.68 -5.49 9.57
N THR A 284 17.61 -6.33 10.60
CA THR A 284 16.66 -7.45 10.69
C THR A 284 15.21 -6.94 10.56
N ARG A 285 14.85 -5.87 11.26
CA ARG A 285 13.48 -5.35 11.22
C ARG A 285 13.10 -4.76 9.87
N VAL A 286 14.02 -4.02 9.26
CA VAL A 286 13.81 -3.40 7.95
C VAL A 286 13.78 -4.47 6.85
N SER A 287 14.57 -5.54 7.01
CA SER A 287 14.66 -6.68 6.08
C SER A 287 13.37 -7.51 5.96
N LEU A 288 12.48 -7.47 6.97
CA LEU A 288 11.17 -8.12 6.92
C LEU A 288 10.32 -7.63 5.73
N GLN A 289 10.52 -6.38 5.30
CA GLN A 289 9.73 -5.79 4.23
C GLN A 289 9.99 -6.44 2.86
N PRO A 290 11.24 -6.62 2.38
CA PRO A 290 11.53 -7.39 1.16
C PRO A 290 11.73 -8.90 1.37
N GLN A 291 11.69 -9.40 2.61
CA GLN A 291 11.97 -10.81 2.92
C GLN A 291 11.23 -11.79 2.00
N MET A 292 9.92 -11.57 1.80
CA MET A 292 9.12 -12.45 0.96
C MET A 292 9.46 -12.35 -0.52
N TRP A 293 9.91 -11.19 -1.00
CA TRP A 293 10.39 -11.09 -2.38
C TRP A 293 11.61 -11.96 -2.60
N TRP A 294 12.54 -11.98 -1.64
CA TRP A 294 13.76 -12.77 -1.74
C TRP A 294 13.50 -14.27 -1.81
N ILE A 295 12.74 -14.82 -0.88
CA ILE A 295 12.48 -16.27 -0.88
C ILE A 295 11.64 -16.70 -2.08
N ILE A 296 10.67 -15.87 -2.49
CA ILE A 296 9.83 -16.15 -3.65
C ILE A 296 10.66 -16.11 -4.93
N ASP A 297 11.56 -15.13 -5.05
CA ASP A 297 12.43 -14.96 -6.21
C ASP A 297 13.37 -16.17 -6.39
N ILE A 298 13.98 -16.68 -5.31
CA ILE A 298 14.78 -17.91 -5.35
C ILE A 298 13.98 -19.10 -5.87
N ASN A 299 12.72 -19.17 -5.47
CA ASN A 299 11.80 -20.26 -5.81
C ASN A 299 10.96 -19.99 -7.07
N SER A 300 11.25 -18.89 -7.78
CA SER A 300 10.57 -18.51 -9.02
C SER A 300 11.36 -19.02 -10.22
N SER A 301 10.66 -19.26 -11.33
CA SER A 301 11.27 -19.72 -12.57
C SER A 301 10.99 -18.74 -13.70
N VAL A 302 11.70 -18.89 -14.83
CA VAL A 302 11.40 -18.14 -16.05
C VAL A 302 10.02 -18.51 -16.60
N PHE A 303 9.60 -19.76 -16.41
CA PHE A 303 8.36 -20.30 -16.91
C PHE A 303 7.23 -20.26 -15.86
N PRO A 304 5.96 -20.21 -16.30
CA PRO A 304 4.81 -20.34 -15.41
C PRO A 304 4.79 -21.68 -14.66
N ARG A 305 4.18 -21.67 -13.47
CA ARG A 305 3.77 -22.88 -12.76
C ARG A 305 2.58 -23.54 -13.48
N ASP A 306 2.26 -24.75 -13.06
CA ASP A 306 1.10 -25.47 -13.60
C ASP A 306 -0.21 -24.72 -13.30
N ILE A 307 -1.19 -24.97 -14.17
CA ILE A 307 -2.50 -24.30 -14.12
C ILE A 307 -3.24 -24.63 -12.82
N TYR A 308 -3.12 -25.85 -12.32
CA TYR A 308 -3.79 -26.30 -11.11
C TYR A 308 -3.29 -25.52 -9.87
N THR A 309 -1.97 -25.44 -9.70
CA THR A 309 -1.30 -24.65 -8.67
C THR A 309 -1.73 -23.18 -8.73
N THR A 310 -1.87 -22.62 -9.94
CA THR A 310 -2.32 -21.24 -10.13
C THR A 310 -3.80 -21.05 -9.76
N LEU A 311 -4.69 -21.96 -10.20
CA LEU A 311 -6.12 -21.88 -9.88
C LEU A 311 -6.40 -21.97 -8.37
N ILE A 312 -5.68 -22.84 -7.67
CA ILE A 312 -5.87 -23.08 -6.25
C ILE A 312 -5.19 -22.00 -5.41
N HIS A 313 -3.88 -21.82 -5.55
CA HIS A 313 -3.10 -21.04 -4.60
C HIS A 313 -3.07 -19.54 -4.93
N TYR A 314 -3.19 -19.17 -6.22
CA TYR A 314 -3.22 -17.78 -6.65
C TYR A 314 -4.65 -17.21 -6.71
N PHE A 315 -5.58 -17.94 -7.34
CA PHE A 315 -6.98 -17.50 -7.48
C PHE A 315 -7.88 -17.93 -6.31
N GLY A 316 -7.52 -18.97 -5.56
CA GLY A 316 -8.28 -19.44 -4.40
C GLY A 316 -9.47 -20.35 -4.72
N PHE A 317 -9.54 -20.93 -5.92
CA PHE A 317 -10.66 -21.80 -6.28
C PHE A 317 -10.54 -23.16 -5.60
N GLY A 318 -11.50 -23.49 -4.72
CA GLY A 318 -11.57 -24.78 -4.02
C GLY A 318 -10.49 -25.00 -2.96
N ALA A 319 -9.77 -23.95 -2.57
CA ALA A 319 -8.63 -24.03 -1.67
C ALA A 319 -9.03 -23.73 -0.22
N ASP A 320 -8.36 -24.38 0.75
CA ASP A 320 -8.49 -24.04 2.17
C ASP A 320 -7.80 -22.69 2.45
N SER A 321 -8.31 -21.97 3.45
CA SER A 321 -7.82 -20.69 3.95
C SER A 321 -6.31 -20.60 4.17
N LYS A 322 -5.67 -21.70 4.63
CA LYS A 322 -4.22 -21.79 4.84
C LYS A 322 -3.41 -21.95 3.55
N SER A 323 -4.06 -22.35 2.46
CA SER A 323 -3.43 -22.71 1.19
C SER A 323 -3.58 -21.64 0.10
N VAL A 324 -3.95 -20.40 0.42
CA VAL A 324 -4.22 -19.36 -0.58
C VAL A 324 -3.47 -18.06 -0.29
N GLY A 325 -2.99 -17.42 -1.37
CA GLY A 325 -2.43 -16.07 -1.32
C GLY A 325 -1.25 -15.97 -0.36
N PRO A 326 -1.23 -15.00 0.58
CA PRO A 326 -0.10 -14.84 1.48
C PRO A 326 0.13 -16.04 2.40
N TYR A 327 -0.93 -16.75 2.82
CA TYR A 327 -0.80 -17.89 3.73
C TYR A 327 -0.15 -19.09 3.06
N PHE A 328 -0.40 -19.31 1.76
CA PHE A 328 0.31 -20.32 0.99
C PHE A 328 1.83 -20.16 1.12
N PHE A 329 2.34 -18.94 0.93
CA PHE A 329 3.78 -18.69 1.04
C PHE A 329 4.30 -18.79 2.48
N MET A 330 3.50 -18.41 3.47
CA MET A 330 3.87 -18.56 4.88
C MET A 330 4.09 -20.02 5.25
N TYR A 331 3.12 -20.89 4.90
CA TYR A 331 3.23 -22.33 5.17
C TYR A 331 4.27 -23.03 4.28
N GLN A 332 4.58 -22.46 3.12
CA GLN A 332 5.60 -23.00 2.21
C GLN A 332 7.03 -22.70 2.68
N PHE A 333 7.27 -21.51 3.24
CA PHE A 333 8.63 -20.99 3.44
C PHE A 333 8.99 -20.68 4.89
N ALA A 334 8.02 -20.57 5.81
CA ALA A 334 8.31 -20.37 7.22
C ALA A 334 8.06 -21.64 8.03
N PRO A 335 8.74 -21.80 9.18
CA PRO A 335 8.41 -22.85 10.13
C PRO A 335 6.93 -22.81 10.52
N THR A 336 6.31 -24.00 10.63
CA THR A 336 4.87 -24.14 10.88
C THR A 336 4.38 -23.35 12.09
N TYR A 337 5.16 -23.32 13.18
CA TYR A 337 4.77 -22.58 14.40
C TYR A 337 4.70 -21.06 14.19
N ILE A 338 5.55 -20.48 13.32
CA ILE A 338 5.50 -19.05 12.96
C ILE A 338 4.28 -18.79 12.08
N ALA A 339 4.08 -19.64 11.06
CA ALA A 339 2.95 -19.52 10.15
C ALA A 339 1.60 -19.65 10.88
N GLU A 340 1.49 -20.61 11.80
CA GLU A 340 0.29 -20.82 12.62
C GLU A 340 0.02 -19.66 13.58
N SER A 341 1.05 -19.18 14.30
CA SER A 341 0.90 -18.01 15.18
C SER A 341 0.38 -16.77 14.45
N LEU A 342 0.88 -16.53 13.22
CA LEU A 342 0.41 -15.42 12.40
C LEU A 342 -0.99 -15.68 11.83
N PHE A 343 -1.30 -16.91 11.42
CA PHE A 343 -2.64 -17.27 10.96
C PHE A 343 -3.70 -17.08 12.05
N GLU A 344 -3.44 -17.55 13.27
CA GLU A 344 -4.33 -17.41 14.44
C GLU A 344 -4.60 -15.95 14.80
N THR A 345 -3.59 -15.08 14.64
CA THR A 345 -3.73 -13.64 14.89
C THR A 345 -4.26 -12.85 13.69
N GLY A 346 -4.61 -13.51 12.58
CA GLY A 346 -5.10 -12.87 11.35
C GLY A 346 -4.05 -12.00 10.65
N SER A 347 -2.77 -12.32 10.84
CA SER A 347 -1.61 -11.59 10.34
C SER A 347 -0.95 -12.32 9.18
N THR A 348 -0.25 -11.58 8.32
CA THR A 348 0.50 -12.14 7.20
C THR A 348 1.87 -11.49 7.09
N PHE A 349 2.81 -12.16 6.41
CA PHE A 349 4.06 -11.52 6.01
C PHE A 349 3.82 -10.31 5.11
N THR A 350 4.75 -9.37 5.16
CA THR A 350 4.62 -8.10 4.45
C THR A 350 5.04 -8.19 2.99
N SER A 351 4.38 -7.39 2.14
CA SER A 351 4.79 -7.10 0.76
C SER A 351 5.03 -8.34 -0.11
N ILE A 352 4.05 -9.23 -0.29
CA ILE A 352 4.20 -10.44 -1.12
C ILE A 352 3.85 -10.19 -2.60
N GLY A 353 2.92 -9.27 -2.88
CA GLY A 353 2.13 -9.33 -4.11
C GLY A 353 2.86 -9.09 -5.44
N ILE A 354 3.91 -8.29 -5.50
CA ILE A 354 4.65 -8.07 -6.77
C ILE A 354 5.34 -9.36 -7.23
N PHE A 355 5.99 -10.07 -6.30
CA PHE A 355 6.65 -11.35 -6.59
C PHE A 355 5.70 -12.54 -6.57
N ASN A 356 4.49 -12.40 -6.03
CA ASN A 356 3.42 -13.38 -6.24
C ASN A 356 3.13 -13.61 -7.73
N HIS A 357 3.05 -12.53 -8.53
CA HIS A 357 2.86 -12.66 -9.98
C HIS A 357 4.03 -13.39 -10.64
N VAL A 358 5.25 -13.14 -10.18
CA VAL A 358 6.47 -13.78 -10.70
C VAL A 358 6.49 -15.28 -10.36
N TYR A 359 6.10 -15.65 -9.14
CA TYR A 359 6.11 -17.05 -8.69
C TYR A 359 5.21 -17.94 -9.55
N PHE A 360 3.99 -17.50 -9.82
CA PHE A 360 2.99 -18.32 -10.52
C PHE A 360 3.13 -18.23 -12.05
N PHE A 361 3.49 -17.07 -12.61
CA PHE A 361 3.49 -16.85 -14.05
C PHE A 361 4.89 -16.74 -14.66
N GLY A 362 5.94 -16.82 -13.85
CA GLY A 362 7.33 -16.61 -14.27
C GLY A 362 7.68 -15.14 -14.48
N TYR A 363 8.95 -14.84 -14.70
CA TYR A 363 9.44 -13.45 -14.75
C TYR A 363 8.81 -12.58 -15.85
N PHE A 364 8.58 -13.15 -17.03
CA PHE A 364 8.04 -12.40 -18.17
C PHE A 364 6.53 -12.13 -18.02
N PHE A 365 5.71 -13.18 -17.88
CA PHE A 365 4.27 -13.01 -17.72
C PHE A 365 3.91 -12.40 -16.36
N GLY A 366 4.70 -12.65 -15.31
CA GLY A 366 4.59 -11.95 -14.03
C GLY A 366 4.80 -10.44 -14.17
N GLY A 367 5.78 -10.02 -14.98
CA GLY A 367 5.99 -8.62 -15.34
C GLY A 367 4.83 -8.00 -16.12
N LEU A 368 4.28 -8.75 -17.08
CA LEU A 368 3.09 -8.33 -17.82
C LEU A 368 1.88 -8.18 -16.88
N LEU A 369 1.67 -9.11 -15.95
CA LEU A 369 0.62 -9.01 -14.93
C LEU A 369 0.84 -7.82 -14.01
N ASN A 370 2.07 -7.55 -13.57
CA ASN A 370 2.39 -6.35 -12.80
C ASN A 370 2.01 -5.08 -13.56
N PHE A 371 2.28 -5.00 -14.87
CA PHE A 371 1.82 -3.88 -15.71
C PHE A 371 0.29 -3.79 -15.76
N ILE A 372 -0.42 -4.91 -15.93
CA ILE A 372 -1.89 -4.96 -15.95
C ILE A 372 -2.47 -4.49 -14.62
N TYR A 373 -1.95 -4.98 -13.49
CA TYR A 373 -2.38 -4.53 -12.16
C TYR A 373 -2.09 -3.04 -11.92
N GLY A 374 -0.98 -2.54 -12.46
CA GLY A 374 -0.68 -1.11 -12.50
C GLY A 374 -1.76 -0.32 -13.26
N PHE A 375 -2.16 -0.80 -14.44
CA PHE A 375 -3.23 -0.19 -15.22
C PHE A 375 -4.59 -0.24 -14.51
N VAL A 376 -4.92 -1.36 -13.87
CA VAL A 376 -6.13 -1.50 -13.04
C VAL A 376 -6.13 -0.50 -11.89
N LEU A 377 -5.01 -0.36 -11.17
CA LEU A 377 -4.84 0.65 -10.13
C LEU A 377 -5.00 2.08 -10.69
N ALA A 378 -4.60 2.32 -11.95
CA ALA A 378 -4.81 3.58 -12.63
C ALA A 378 -6.29 3.92 -12.81
N ILE A 379 -7.13 2.93 -13.12
CA ILE A 379 -8.59 3.10 -13.21
C ILE A 379 -9.15 3.58 -11.86
N PHE A 380 -8.80 2.90 -10.77
CA PHE A 380 -9.27 3.29 -9.44
C PHE A 380 -8.73 4.66 -9.00
N THR A 381 -7.48 4.97 -9.34
CA THR A 381 -6.87 6.28 -9.07
C THR A 381 -7.59 7.38 -9.82
N TRP A 382 -7.90 7.16 -11.10
CA TRP A 382 -8.64 8.10 -11.93
C TRP A 382 -10.08 8.31 -11.43
N LEU A 383 -10.77 7.24 -11.02
CA LEU A 383 -12.08 7.34 -10.37
C LEU A 383 -11.99 8.13 -9.07
N PHE A 384 -10.96 7.88 -8.24
CA PHE A 384 -10.77 8.55 -6.97
C PHE A 384 -10.55 10.06 -7.16
N VAL A 385 -9.64 10.45 -8.06
CA VAL A 385 -9.41 11.86 -8.38
C VAL A 385 -10.69 12.54 -8.91
N SER A 386 -11.47 11.83 -9.72
CA SER A 386 -12.74 12.32 -10.24
C SER A 386 -13.79 12.45 -9.11
N SER A 387 -13.79 11.54 -8.13
CA SER A 387 -14.70 11.59 -6.99
C SER A 387 -14.44 12.79 -6.09
N ILE A 388 -13.18 13.14 -5.83
CA ILE A 388 -12.82 14.31 -5.02
C ILE A 388 -13.35 15.61 -5.64
N LYS A 389 -13.38 15.69 -6.97
CA LYS A 389 -13.91 16.85 -7.71
C LYS A 389 -15.44 16.92 -7.75
N SER A 390 -16.14 15.85 -7.38
CA SER A 390 -17.61 15.76 -7.52
C SER A 390 -18.41 16.47 -6.44
N ASN A 391 -17.74 16.91 -5.38
CA ASN A 391 -18.34 17.45 -4.16
C ASN A 391 -19.19 16.45 -3.33
N ASN A 392 -19.07 15.14 -3.55
CA ASN A 392 -19.87 14.12 -2.88
C ASN A 392 -19.02 13.25 -1.91
N LEU A 393 -19.20 13.45 -0.59
CA LEU A 393 -18.41 12.75 0.44
C LEU A 393 -18.59 11.23 0.40
N ILE A 394 -19.80 10.72 0.16
CA ILE A 394 -20.08 9.28 0.11
C ILE A 394 -19.30 8.64 -1.04
N VAL A 395 -19.35 9.25 -2.23
CA VAL A 395 -18.63 8.74 -3.40
C VAL A 395 -17.12 8.77 -3.16
N VAL A 396 -16.59 9.83 -2.54
CA VAL A 396 -15.16 9.92 -2.20
C VAL A 396 -14.73 8.77 -1.28
N LEU A 397 -15.48 8.49 -0.22
CA LEU A 397 -15.16 7.42 0.73
C LEU A 397 -15.28 6.03 0.09
N LEU A 398 -16.31 5.78 -0.71
CA LEU A 398 -16.50 4.51 -1.41
C LEU A 398 -15.42 4.22 -2.44
N VAL A 399 -15.12 5.20 -3.30
CA VAL A 399 -14.09 5.04 -4.35
C VAL A 399 -12.70 4.95 -3.73
N PHE A 400 -12.43 5.69 -2.66
CA PHE A 400 -11.20 5.53 -1.89
C PHE A 400 -11.07 4.11 -1.32
N ARG A 401 -12.13 3.56 -0.73
CA ARG A 401 -12.11 2.21 -0.17
C ARG A 401 -11.74 1.17 -1.23
N LEU A 402 -12.24 1.31 -2.46
CA LEU A 402 -11.83 0.47 -3.59
C LEU A 402 -10.34 0.63 -3.93
N MET A 403 -9.89 1.86 -4.13
CA MET A 403 -8.49 2.14 -4.47
C MET A 403 -7.55 1.56 -3.40
N TYR A 404 -7.87 1.78 -2.12
CA TYR A 404 -7.12 1.23 -0.98
C TYR A 404 -7.15 -0.30 -0.93
N THR A 405 -8.30 -0.91 -1.22
CA THR A 405 -8.41 -2.38 -1.28
C THR A 405 -7.56 -2.96 -2.40
N MET A 406 -7.51 -2.31 -3.56
CA MET A 406 -6.62 -2.74 -4.66
C MET A 406 -5.14 -2.56 -4.32
N GLN A 407 -4.78 -1.47 -3.63
CA GLN A 407 -3.41 -1.31 -3.12
C GLN A 407 -3.05 -2.46 -2.16
N ILE A 408 -3.95 -2.85 -1.25
CA ILE A 408 -3.74 -4.00 -0.35
C ILE A 408 -3.58 -5.29 -1.15
N ILE A 409 -4.43 -5.55 -2.15
CA ILE A 409 -4.33 -6.77 -2.97
C ILE A 409 -2.98 -6.85 -3.67
N ILE A 410 -2.50 -5.74 -4.25
CA ILE A 410 -1.20 -5.66 -4.93
C ILE A 410 -0.03 -5.82 -3.96
N VAL A 411 -0.11 -5.27 -2.74
CA VAL A 411 0.99 -5.37 -1.77
C VAL A 411 0.99 -6.72 -1.05
N SER A 412 -0.17 -7.22 -0.61
CA SER A 412 -0.29 -8.37 0.28
C SER A 412 -0.56 -9.70 -0.44
N ALA A 413 -0.61 -9.72 -1.79
CA ALA A 413 -0.89 -10.92 -2.57
C ALA A 413 -2.27 -11.56 -2.32
N THR A 414 -3.26 -10.79 -1.86
CA THR A 414 -4.60 -11.31 -1.57
C THR A 414 -5.50 -11.36 -2.80
N ASN A 415 -4.96 -11.81 -3.94
CA ASN A 415 -5.65 -11.81 -5.25
C ASN A 415 -6.96 -12.61 -5.24
N TYR A 416 -7.00 -13.71 -4.48
CA TYR A 416 -8.20 -14.51 -4.28
C TYR A 416 -9.40 -13.71 -3.75
N GLN A 417 -9.17 -12.61 -3.02
CA GLN A 417 -10.24 -11.76 -2.51
C GLN A 417 -11.08 -11.13 -3.63
N LEU A 418 -10.49 -10.92 -4.82
CA LEU A 418 -11.20 -10.40 -6.00
C LEU A 418 -12.36 -11.31 -6.44
N PHE A 419 -12.25 -12.61 -6.17
CA PHE A 419 -13.22 -13.63 -6.58
C PHE A 419 -14.20 -13.99 -5.47
N THR A 420 -14.11 -13.34 -4.31
CA THR A 420 -15.06 -13.55 -3.21
C THR A 420 -16.38 -12.83 -3.48
N PHE A 421 -17.49 -13.44 -3.08
CA PHE A 421 -18.83 -12.86 -3.24
C PHE A 421 -18.94 -11.45 -2.66
N LYS A 422 -18.31 -11.20 -1.50
CA LYS A 422 -18.29 -9.88 -0.85
C LYS A 422 -17.67 -8.81 -1.75
N TYR A 423 -16.56 -9.12 -2.42
CA TYR A 423 -15.87 -8.17 -3.28
C TYR A 423 -16.61 -7.95 -4.61
N LEU A 424 -17.16 -9.02 -5.19
CA LEU A 424 -17.99 -8.93 -6.40
C LEU A 424 -19.24 -8.07 -6.16
N LEU A 425 -19.93 -8.26 -5.04
CA LEU A 425 -21.09 -7.44 -4.66
C LEU A 425 -20.70 -5.97 -4.45
N PHE A 426 -19.54 -5.72 -3.82
CA PHE A 426 -19.03 -4.36 -3.64
C PHE A 426 -18.68 -3.68 -4.97
N LEU A 427 -18.06 -4.41 -5.91
CA LEU A 427 -17.82 -3.92 -7.27
C LEU A 427 -19.12 -3.62 -8.01
N LEU A 428 -20.14 -4.47 -7.89
CA LEU A 428 -21.46 -4.28 -8.52
C LEU A 428 -22.15 -3.02 -8.01
N ILE A 429 -22.16 -2.77 -6.69
CA ILE A 429 -22.71 -1.54 -6.11
C ILE A 429 -22.02 -0.31 -6.72
N ILE A 430 -20.72 -0.36 -6.90
CA ILE A 430 -19.97 0.79 -7.39
C ILE A 430 -20.13 0.97 -8.90
N LEU A 431 -20.17 -0.11 -9.68
CA LEU A 431 -20.56 -0.06 -11.09
C LEU A 431 -21.96 0.55 -11.23
N PHE A 432 -22.90 0.15 -10.38
CA PHE A 432 -24.24 0.73 -10.33
C PHE A 432 -24.21 2.23 -10.02
N LEU A 433 -23.46 2.66 -9.00
CA LEU A 433 -23.29 4.08 -8.67
C LEU A 433 -22.62 4.88 -9.80
N ILE A 434 -21.62 4.29 -10.47
CA ILE A 434 -20.94 4.89 -11.63
C ILE A 434 -21.93 5.01 -12.79
N VAL A 435 -22.70 3.97 -13.12
CA VAL A 435 -23.70 3.98 -14.20
C VAL A 435 -24.80 5.00 -13.92
N LEU A 436 -25.35 5.03 -12.69
CA LEU A 436 -26.32 6.03 -12.28
C LEU A 436 -25.76 7.45 -12.46
N SER A 437 -24.49 7.64 -12.09
CA SER A 437 -23.84 8.93 -12.23
C SER A 437 -23.59 9.37 -13.68
N MET A 438 -23.42 8.41 -14.60
CA MET A 438 -23.31 8.71 -16.03
C MET A 438 -24.68 9.04 -16.67
N ARG A 439 -25.77 8.48 -16.13
CA ARG A 439 -27.13 8.60 -16.70
C ARG A 439 -27.81 9.95 -16.46
N GLU A 440 -27.56 10.62 -15.32
CA GLU A 440 -28.07 11.98 -15.05
C GLU A 440 -27.65 13.01 -16.10
N LYS A 441 -26.57 12.76 -16.84
CA LYS A 441 -26.06 13.64 -17.88
C LYS A 441 -26.86 13.58 -19.18
N HIS A 442 -27.49 12.44 -19.47
CA HIS A 442 -28.28 12.25 -20.68
C HIS A 442 -29.71 12.78 -20.57
N HIS A 443 -30.24 12.96 -19.36
CA HIS A 443 -31.56 13.55 -19.12
C HIS A 443 -31.56 15.09 -19.05
N LYS A 444 -30.38 15.73 -19.16
CA LYS A 444 -30.23 17.20 -19.16
C LYS A 444 -29.79 17.76 -20.52
N VAL A 445 -29.95 17.00 -21.60
CA VAL A 445 -29.72 17.45 -22.99
C VAL A 445 -31.06 17.62 -23.68
#